data_AF-A0A840PFK8-F1
#
_entry.id   AF-A0A840PFK8-F1
#
_cell.length_a   1.000
_cell.length_b   1.000
_cell.length_c   1.000
_cell.angle_alpha   90.00
_cell.angle_beta   90.00
_cell.angle_gamma   90.00
#
_symmetry.space_group_name_H-M   'P 1'
#
loop_
_entity.id
_entity.type
_entity.pdbx_description
1 polymer ?
#
loop_
_entity_poly.entity_id
_entity_poly.type
_entity_poly.pdbx_seq_one_letter_code
_entity_poly.pdbx_strand_id
1 'polypeptide(L)'
;MEIISPNNVLANAMLRSVDMVRPRLQAMGPDRVAFCVGTQINGAPHLGTSLVQTAAFLLAKQTKRAFGVDTVVRFGALDNAPYDIRLDPETHHAYQQTYFHALGADGIEDLLGKYYRAMFDSLADATGVDYEIETYSDQQASPAFRHEFLATLGRLDQIRWPLAPSHGQVHLRLPCPECGWAEKRAERTQLLRAGSGGADFAAVCTDHGDYEVAVSADTTTTYLDLATLYRNLVKERLAARDHVTLSVMVKGGDWAFGCQLVDEAFAQLPGLPPPPRIFTPMVLTDTGAKLSKSLIREGKVAPPPGARAWMLDVTAWEGDTDSYVDALVWLVSKMLADPKHFYRSYTTAELDKIMIARPASSPGVRAREMNLYRRYFDLVADGRKTIEVRVQYPNLRNLKTGDHIRFVCGRDDALTRVKRVSRYASFEEMLDAEGPANVNPDSPREQQLANIRRIYGPEKEALGVLAIEIELLQPATA
;
A
#
# COMPACT_ATOMS: atom_id res chain seq x y z
N MET A 1 25.75 13.66 -4.59
CA MET A 1 25.92 13.02 -5.91
C MET A 1 24.68 13.29 -6.75
N GLU A 2 24.85 13.67 -8.01
CA GLU A 2 23.75 13.91 -8.94
C GLU A 2 23.40 12.62 -9.68
N ILE A 3 22.12 12.28 -9.79
CA ILE A 3 21.67 11.12 -10.57
C ILE A 3 21.69 11.53 -12.04
N ILE A 4 22.45 10.80 -12.86
CA ILE A 4 22.46 11.03 -14.31
C ILE A 4 21.58 9.96 -14.95
N SER A 5 20.63 10.37 -15.77
CA SER A 5 19.69 9.46 -16.44
C SER A 5 19.52 9.83 -17.91
N PRO A 6 19.50 8.84 -18.82
CA PRO A 6 19.22 9.10 -20.22
C PRO A 6 17.78 9.60 -20.40
N ASN A 7 17.49 10.25 -21.53
CA ASN A 7 16.12 10.56 -21.91
C ASN A 7 15.29 9.28 -22.04
N ASN A 8 14.03 9.33 -21.59
CA ASN A 8 13.03 8.31 -21.83
C ASN A 8 11.77 8.94 -22.45
N VAL A 9 10.87 8.12 -22.99
CA VAL A 9 9.63 8.59 -23.66
C VAL A 9 8.80 9.49 -22.73
N LEU A 10 8.76 9.16 -21.45
CA LEU A 10 7.99 9.87 -20.43
C LEU A 10 8.61 11.22 -20.05
N ALA A 11 9.92 11.38 -20.17
CA ALA A 11 10.65 12.57 -19.78
C ALA A 11 10.31 13.81 -20.61
N ASN A 12 9.84 13.61 -21.84
CA ASN A 12 9.37 14.71 -22.69
C ASN A 12 7.86 14.96 -22.55
N ALA A 13 7.13 14.04 -21.92
CA ALA A 13 5.68 14.11 -21.76
C ALA A 13 5.25 14.60 -20.37
N MET A 14 6.13 14.55 -19.37
CA MET A 14 5.82 14.91 -17.98
C MET A 14 6.84 15.88 -17.40
N LEU A 15 6.35 16.84 -16.62
CA LEU A 15 7.19 17.74 -15.83
C LEU A 15 7.56 17.11 -14.47
N ARG A 16 6.66 16.30 -13.91
CA ARG A 16 6.85 15.61 -12.62
C ARG A 16 6.41 14.16 -12.75
N SER A 17 7.07 13.27 -12.02
CA SER A 17 6.75 11.83 -12.05
C SER A 17 5.30 11.53 -11.72
N VAL A 18 4.69 12.36 -10.85
CA VAL A 18 3.30 12.28 -10.42
C VAL A 18 2.29 12.72 -11.49
N ASP A 19 2.69 13.41 -12.55
CA ASP A 19 1.75 13.84 -13.60
C ASP A 19 1.12 12.65 -14.36
N MET A 20 1.64 11.43 -14.19
CA MET A 20 1.05 10.18 -14.69
C MET A 20 -0.40 9.97 -14.24
N VAL A 21 -0.80 10.44 -13.04
CA VAL A 21 -2.18 10.29 -12.56
C VAL A 21 -3.14 11.37 -13.09
N ARG A 22 -2.60 12.47 -13.63
CA ARG A 22 -3.37 13.66 -14.03
C ARG A 22 -4.50 13.36 -15.02
N PRO A 23 -4.31 12.55 -16.09
CA PRO A 23 -5.40 12.31 -17.05
C PRO A 23 -6.63 11.68 -16.40
N ARG A 24 -6.43 10.71 -15.48
CA ARG A 24 -7.54 10.05 -14.78
C ARG A 24 -8.15 10.93 -13.70
N LEU A 25 -7.35 11.75 -13.02
CA LEU A 25 -7.88 12.77 -12.10
C LEU A 25 -8.83 13.73 -12.81
N GLN A 26 -8.47 14.24 -13.99
CA GLN A 26 -9.33 15.17 -14.73
C GLN A 26 -10.57 14.50 -15.31
N ALA A 27 -10.46 13.24 -15.76
CA ALA A 27 -11.58 12.52 -16.33
C ALA A 27 -12.61 12.10 -15.27
N MET A 28 -12.17 11.73 -14.06
CA MET A 28 -13.06 11.18 -13.02
C MET A 28 -13.48 12.20 -11.96
N GLY A 29 -12.65 13.20 -11.65
CA GLY A 29 -12.90 14.14 -10.53
C GLY A 29 -13.12 13.46 -9.18
N PRO A 30 -12.25 12.52 -8.74
CA PRO A 30 -12.48 11.73 -7.53
C PRO A 30 -12.30 12.54 -6.25
N ASP A 31 -12.96 12.13 -5.17
CA ASP A 31 -12.80 12.73 -3.84
C ASP A 31 -11.46 12.32 -3.19
N ARG A 32 -10.98 11.12 -3.52
CA ARG A 32 -9.78 10.51 -2.95
C ARG A 32 -8.98 9.72 -3.99
N VAL A 33 -7.67 9.62 -3.80
CA VAL A 33 -6.78 8.73 -4.57
C VAL A 33 -6.15 7.68 -3.67
N ALA A 34 -6.31 6.41 -4.01
CA ALA A 34 -5.65 5.30 -3.31
C ALA A 34 -4.47 4.77 -4.13
N PHE A 35 -3.27 4.83 -3.59
CA PHE A 35 -2.08 4.21 -4.19
C PHE A 35 -1.97 2.77 -3.69
N CYS A 36 -2.32 1.82 -4.55
CA CYS A 36 -2.45 0.40 -4.21
C CYS A 36 -1.13 -0.34 -4.47
N VAL A 37 -0.54 -0.92 -3.42
CA VAL A 37 0.69 -1.75 -3.50
C VAL A 37 0.35 -3.16 -3.04
N GLY A 38 0.71 -4.18 -3.82
CA GLY A 38 0.55 -5.58 -3.45
C GLY A 38 1.90 -6.26 -3.22
N THR A 39 2.05 -7.04 -2.16
CA THR A 39 3.29 -7.78 -1.87
C THR A 39 2.98 -9.15 -1.29
N GLN A 40 3.71 -10.17 -1.74
CA GLN A 40 3.71 -11.49 -1.10
C GLN A 40 4.43 -11.39 0.25
N ILE A 41 3.75 -11.76 1.32
CA ILE A 41 4.26 -11.66 2.70
C ILE A 41 5.07 -12.90 3.11
N ASN A 42 5.97 -13.35 2.23
CA ASN A 42 6.74 -14.59 2.39
C ASN A 42 8.09 -14.41 3.11
N GLY A 43 8.17 -13.42 3.99
CA GLY A 43 9.34 -13.06 4.78
C GLY A 43 9.70 -11.58 4.71
N ALA A 44 10.87 -11.23 5.23
CA ALA A 44 11.34 -9.85 5.24
C ALA A 44 11.49 -9.29 3.80
N PRO A 45 11.04 -8.06 3.53
CA PRO A 45 11.17 -7.45 2.22
C PRO A 45 12.64 -7.19 1.85
N HIS A 46 12.93 -7.26 0.56
CA HIS A 46 14.19 -6.81 -0.02
C HIS A 46 14.04 -5.37 -0.54
N LEU A 47 15.15 -4.71 -0.91
CA LEU A 47 15.16 -3.30 -1.31
C LEU A 47 14.16 -2.94 -2.41
N GLY A 48 13.94 -3.81 -3.38
CA GLY A 48 12.97 -3.57 -4.46
C GLY A 48 11.54 -3.43 -3.93
N THR A 49 11.15 -4.27 -2.98
CA THR A 49 9.85 -4.17 -2.30
C THR A 49 9.75 -2.87 -1.50
N SER A 50 10.77 -2.55 -0.69
CA SER A 50 10.82 -1.34 0.12
C SER A 50 10.77 -0.06 -0.72
N LEU A 51 11.38 -0.08 -1.91
CA LEU A 51 11.37 1.01 -2.88
C LEU A 51 9.96 1.23 -3.43
N VAL A 52 9.25 0.18 -3.84
CA VAL A 52 7.86 0.27 -4.33
C VAL A 52 6.94 0.86 -3.25
N GLN A 53 7.06 0.36 -2.02
CA GLN A 53 6.28 0.82 -0.88
C GLN A 53 6.55 2.31 -0.59
N THR A 54 7.82 2.69 -0.47
CA THR A 54 8.21 4.10 -0.25
C THR A 54 7.74 5.02 -1.39
N ALA A 55 7.84 4.55 -2.64
CA ALA A 55 7.37 5.30 -3.80
C ALA A 55 5.86 5.57 -3.74
N ALA A 56 5.05 4.61 -3.28
CA ALA A 56 3.61 4.82 -3.13
C ALA A 56 3.28 5.95 -2.14
N PHE A 57 3.94 5.99 -0.97
CA PHE A 57 3.76 7.08 0.00
C PHE A 57 4.21 8.43 -0.57
N LEU A 58 5.34 8.49 -1.26
CA LEU A 58 5.83 9.74 -1.85
C LEU A 58 4.98 10.22 -3.03
N LEU A 59 4.49 9.31 -3.88
CA LEU A 59 3.54 9.63 -4.96
C LEU A 59 2.22 10.15 -4.40
N ALA A 60 1.71 9.53 -3.33
CA ALA A 60 0.52 10.00 -2.61
C ALA A 60 0.72 11.40 -2.03
N LYS A 61 1.87 11.66 -1.37
CA LYS A 61 2.23 12.99 -0.85
C LYS A 61 2.30 14.04 -1.97
N GLN A 62 3.00 13.71 -3.05
CA GLN A 62 3.13 14.61 -4.21
C GLN A 62 1.79 14.86 -4.89
N THR A 63 0.92 13.85 -4.97
CA THR A 63 -0.41 13.98 -5.58
C THR A 63 -1.28 14.94 -4.78
N LYS A 64 -1.35 14.75 -3.45
CA LYS A 64 -2.07 15.65 -2.55
C LYS A 64 -1.59 17.09 -2.68
N ARG A 65 -0.27 17.29 -2.67
CA ARG A 65 0.34 18.62 -2.81
C ARG A 65 0.11 19.25 -4.19
N ALA A 66 0.18 18.46 -5.26
CA ALA A 66 0.12 18.96 -6.62
C ALA A 66 -1.31 19.19 -7.14
N PHE A 67 -2.28 18.43 -6.63
CA PHE A 67 -3.64 18.38 -7.15
C PHE A 67 -4.72 18.71 -6.12
N GLY A 68 -4.38 18.81 -4.83
CA GLY A 68 -5.35 19.17 -3.77
C GLY A 68 -6.38 18.07 -3.45
N VAL A 69 -6.18 16.84 -3.91
CA VAL A 69 -7.06 15.69 -3.65
C VAL A 69 -6.53 14.88 -2.47
N ASP A 70 -7.43 14.32 -1.64
CA ASP A 70 -6.98 13.47 -0.54
C ASP A 70 -6.34 12.16 -1.03
N THR A 71 -5.37 11.65 -0.28
CA THR A 71 -4.59 10.48 -0.70
C THR A 71 -4.35 9.49 0.43
N VAL A 72 -4.28 8.21 0.07
CA VAL A 72 -3.99 7.07 0.96
C VAL A 72 -3.17 6.02 0.23
N VAL A 73 -2.39 5.25 0.97
CA VAL A 73 -1.73 4.03 0.47
C VAL A 73 -2.55 2.81 0.90
N ARG A 74 -2.96 1.97 -0.05
CA ARG A 74 -3.61 0.68 0.25
C ARG A 74 -2.62 -0.45 0.03
N PHE A 75 -2.25 -1.13 1.10
CA PHE A 75 -1.35 -2.28 1.05
C PHE A 75 -2.13 -3.59 1.03
N GLY A 76 -2.03 -4.31 -0.08
CA GLY A 76 -2.54 -5.66 -0.22
C GLY A 76 -1.49 -6.70 0.21
N ALA A 77 -1.66 -7.28 1.39
CA ALA A 77 -0.84 -8.37 1.89
C ALA A 77 -1.26 -9.71 1.25
N LEU A 78 -0.46 -10.22 0.32
CA LEU A 78 -0.81 -11.43 -0.44
C LEU A 78 -0.40 -12.68 0.34
N ASP A 79 -1.22 -13.05 1.32
CA ASP A 79 -1.16 -14.27 2.13
C ASP A 79 -1.57 -15.54 1.36
N ASN A 80 -2.07 -15.39 0.12
CA ASN A 80 -2.16 -16.48 -0.87
C ASN A 80 -0.82 -16.83 -1.55
N ALA A 81 0.29 -16.25 -1.09
CA ALA A 81 1.62 -16.70 -1.51
C ALA A 81 1.82 -18.19 -1.17
N PRO A 82 2.54 -18.96 -2.00
CA PRO A 82 2.87 -20.34 -1.68
C PRO A 82 3.78 -20.41 -0.44
N TYR A 83 3.37 -21.18 0.57
CA TYR A 83 4.14 -21.49 1.77
C TYR A 83 4.97 -22.77 1.57
N ASP A 84 4.30 -23.86 1.21
CA ASP A 84 4.90 -25.16 0.90
C ASP A 84 4.39 -25.66 -0.46
N ILE A 85 5.21 -26.44 -1.15
CA ILE A 85 4.90 -27.07 -2.43
C ILE A 85 5.37 -28.52 -2.39
N ARG A 86 4.46 -29.46 -2.67
CA ARG A 86 4.75 -30.89 -2.72
C ARG A 86 4.38 -31.46 -4.07
N LEU A 87 5.10 -32.49 -4.50
CA LEU A 87 4.73 -33.27 -5.66
C LEU A 87 4.00 -34.51 -5.18
N ASP A 88 2.87 -34.81 -5.81
CA ASP A 88 2.24 -36.12 -5.69
C ASP A 88 3.23 -37.18 -6.21
N PRO A 89 3.57 -38.21 -5.41
CA PRO A 89 4.54 -39.23 -5.80
C PRO A 89 4.10 -40.08 -7.00
N GLU A 90 2.78 -40.21 -7.24
CA GLU A 90 2.26 -41.04 -8.32
C GLU A 90 2.03 -40.24 -9.60
N THR A 91 1.35 -39.10 -9.48
CA THR A 91 0.96 -38.30 -10.64
C THR A 91 1.99 -37.22 -11.01
N HIS A 92 2.92 -36.89 -10.09
CA HIS A 92 3.85 -35.75 -10.19
C HIS A 92 3.18 -34.37 -10.29
N HIS A 93 1.87 -34.29 -10.05
CA HIS A 93 1.19 -33.00 -9.96
C HIS A 93 1.69 -32.24 -8.73
N ALA A 94 1.95 -30.95 -8.91
CA ALA A 94 2.37 -30.08 -7.82
C ALA A 94 1.16 -29.58 -7.04
N TYR A 95 1.20 -29.72 -5.73
CA TYR A 95 0.24 -29.19 -4.77
C TYR A 95 0.88 -28.10 -3.93
N GLN A 96 0.11 -27.10 -3.52
CA GLN A 96 0.60 -26.02 -2.68
C GLN A 96 -0.34 -25.74 -1.51
N GLN A 97 0.26 -25.30 -0.40
CA GLN A 97 -0.42 -24.69 0.73
C GLN A 97 -0.06 -23.20 0.76
N THR A 98 -1.01 -22.32 1.04
CA THR A 98 -0.75 -20.88 1.14
C THR A 98 -0.27 -20.49 2.54
N TYR A 99 0.32 -19.30 2.69
CA TYR A 99 0.66 -18.75 4.00
C TYR A 99 -0.56 -18.65 4.92
N PHE A 100 -1.72 -18.26 4.40
CA PHE A 100 -2.97 -18.23 5.16
C PHE A 100 -3.33 -19.61 5.74
N HIS A 101 -3.28 -20.69 4.95
CA HIS A 101 -3.62 -22.04 5.43
C HIS A 101 -2.54 -22.62 6.36
N ALA A 102 -1.27 -22.26 6.15
CA ALA A 102 -0.17 -22.76 6.96
C ALA A 102 -0.08 -22.08 8.33
N LEU A 103 -0.41 -20.79 8.42
CA LEU A 103 -0.18 -19.97 9.61
C LEU A 103 -1.47 -19.50 10.31
N GLY A 104 -2.61 -19.54 9.62
CA GLY A 104 -3.87 -18.96 10.10
C GLY A 104 -3.81 -17.43 10.20
N ALA A 105 -4.94 -16.82 10.59
CA ALA A 105 -5.06 -15.37 10.69
C ALA A 105 -4.04 -14.75 11.67
N ASP A 106 -3.84 -15.37 12.83
CA ASP A 106 -2.91 -14.88 13.85
C ASP A 106 -1.46 -14.89 13.35
N GLY A 107 -1.04 -15.96 12.67
CA GLY A 107 0.31 -16.02 12.12
C GLY A 107 0.54 -15.06 10.93
N ILE A 108 -0.51 -14.72 10.18
CA ILE A 108 -0.44 -13.64 9.18
C ILE A 108 -0.28 -12.28 9.87
N GLU A 109 -1.02 -12.03 10.94
CA GLU A 109 -0.91 -10.79 11.70
C GLU A 109 0.47 -10.61 12.34
N ASP A 110 1.05 -11.70 12.88
CA ASP A 110 2.43 -11.71 13.39
C ASP A 110 3.46 -11.36 12.30
N LEU A 111 3.29 -11.90 11.09
CA LEU A 111 4.17 -11.56 9.96
C LEU A 111 4.05 -10.09 9.55
N LEU A 112 2.83 -9.55 9.53
CA LEU A 112 2.58 -8.15 9.23
C LEU A 112 3.21 -7.23 10.29
N GLY A 113 3.02 -7.54 11.56
CA GLY A 113 3.62 -6.82 12.68
C GLY A 113 5.14 -6.84 12.62
N LYS A 114 5.71 -8.02 12.36
CA LYS A 114 7.17 -8.21 12.34
C LYS A 114 7.87 -7.49 11.20
N TYR A 115 7.28 -7.46 10.00
CA TYR A 115 8.01 -7.03 8.79
C TYR A 115 7.49 -5.76 8.13
N TYR A 116 6.26 -5.33 8.40
CA TYR A 116 5.62 -4.26 7.62
C TYR A 116 5.09 -3.09 8.46
N ARG A 117 4.41 -3.35 9.59
CA ARG A 117 3.73 -2.30 10.37
C ARG A 117 4.67 -1.16 10.78
N ALA A 118 5.80 -1.47 11.41
CA ALA A 118 6.76 -0.46 11.85
C ALA A 118 7.30 0.41 10.69
N MET A 119 7.58 -0.21 9.53
CA MET A 119 8.05 0.51 8.34
C MET A 119 6.96 1.43 7.78
N PHE A 120 5.70 1.00 7.76
CA PHE A 120 4.59 1.81 7.26
C PHE A 120 4.17 2.93 8.21
N ASP A 121 4.18 2.68 9.52
CA ASP A 121 4.00 3.73 10.52
C ASP A 121 5.06 4.81 10.34
N SER A 122 6.32 4.39 10.23
CA SER A 122 7.44 5.28 9.94
C SER A 122 7.21 6.04 8.61
N LEU A 123 6.88 5.38 7.51
CA LEU A 123 6.60 6.03 6.22
C LEU A 123 5.43 7.03 6.30
N ALA A 124 4.36 6.69 7.00
CA ALA A 124 3.22 7.57 7.23
C ALA A 124 3.66 8.83 7.98
N ASP A 125 4.51 8.69 9.00
CA ASP A 125 5.04 9.80 9.78
C ASP A 125 5.94 10.72 8.94
N ALA A 126 6.81 10.14 8.10
CA ALA A 126 7.72 10.93 7.25
C ALA A 126 6.99 11.65 6.10
N THR A 127 5.86 11.10 5.64
CA THR A 127 5.18 11.60 4.45
C THR A 127 3.88 12.36 4.75
N GLY A 128 3.29 12.18 5.93
CA GLY A 128 1.97 12.68 6.28
C GLY A 128 0.83 11.98 5.52
N VAL A 129 1.09 10.78 4.97
CA VAL A 129 0.14 10.00 4.16
C VAL A 129 -0.34 8.79 4.94
N ASP A 130 -1.65 8.59 4.94
CA ASP A 130 -2.30 7.45 5.56
C ASP A 130 -2.05 6.14 4.83
N TYR A 131 -2.19 5.03 5.56
CA TYR A 131 -2.22 3.71 4.94
C TYR A 131 -3.27 2.78 5.54
N GLU A 132 -3.72 1.85 4.70
CA GLU A 132 -4.64 0.77 5.03
C GLU A 132 -3.95 -0.56 4.67
N ILE A 133 -4.07 -1.59 5.52
CA ILE A 133 -3.61 -2.95 5.23
C ILE A 133 -4.83 -3.84 5.04
N GLU A 134 -4.82 -4.64 3.99
CA GLU A 134 -5.85 -5.63 3.72
C GLU A 134 -5.17 -6.92 3.23
N THR A 135 -5.48 -8.07 3.85
CA THR A 135 -4.94 -9.34 3.37
C THR A 135 -5.67 -9.79 2.09
N TYR A 136 -5.08 -10.71 1.35
CA TYR A 136 -5.80 -11.30 0.22
C TYR A 136 -6.99 -12.13 0.72
N SER A 137 -6.85 -12.81 1.86
CA SER A 137 -7.94 -13.53 2.54
C SER A 137 -9.14 -12.64 2.83
N ASP A 138 -8.91 -11.41 3.32
CA ASP A 138 -9.96 -10.41 3.55
C ASP A 138 -10.59 -9.95 2.22
N GLN A 139 -9.75 -9.60 1.23
CA GLN A 139 -10.21 -9.15 -0.09
C GLN A 139 -11.12 -10.17 -0.75
N GLN A 140 -10.67 -11.43 -0.83
CA GLN A 140 -11.40 -12.48 -1.50
C GLN A 140 -12.66 -12.87 -0.74
N ALA A 141 -12.74 -12.66 0.57
CA ALA A 141 -13.95 -12.89 1.35
C ALA A 141 -15.03 -11.83 1.08
N SER A 142 -14.69 -10.64 0.58
CA SER A 142 -15.68 -9.59 0.34
C SER A 142 -16.71 -9.98 -0.75
N PRO A 143 -18.01 -9.67 -0.56
CA PRO A 143 -19.03 -9.92 -1.59
C PRO A 143 -18.70 -9.26 -2.93
N ALA A 144 -18.12 -8.05 -2.91
CA ALA A 144 -17.76 -7.33 -4.12
C ALA A 144 -16.67 -8.07 -4.93
N PHE A 145 -15.68 -8.64 -4.26
CA PHE A 145 -14.68 -9.48 -4.92
C PHE A 145 -15.31 -10.75 -5.50
N ARG A 146 -16.18 -11.42 -4.73
CA ARG A 146 -16.85 -12.64 -5.17
C ARG A 146 -17.75 -12.41 -6.37
N HIS A 147 -18.54 -11.34 -6.36
CA HIS A 147 -19.37 -10.95 -7.50
C HIS A 147 -18.52 -10.69 -8.75
N GLU A 148 -17.41 -9.96 -8.62
CA GLU A 148 -16.53 -9.70 -9.77
C GLU A 148 -15.88 -10.99 -10.28
N PHE A 149 -15.39 -11.86 -9.38
CA PHE A 149 -14.89 -13.18 -9.76
C PHE A 149 -15.93 -14.02 -10.50
N LEU A 150 -17.15 -14.17 -9.95
CA LEU A 150 -18.22 -14.93 -10.58
C LEU A 150 -18.61 -14.35 -11.94
N ALA A 151 -18.63 -13.03 -12.08
CA ALA A 151 -18.89 -12.36 -13.36
C ALA A 151 -17.83 -12.71 -14.42
N THR A 152 -16.56 -12.92 -14.02
CA THR A 152 -15.52 -13.35 -14.96
C THR A 152 -15.71 -14.77 -15.49
N LEU A 153 -16.38 -15.66 -14.74
CA LEU A 153 -16.61 -17.05 -15.17
C LEU A 153 -17.50 -17.11 -16.43
N GLY A 154 -18.47 -16.21 -16.58
CA GLY A 154 -19.29 -16.09 -17.78
C GLY A 154 -18.53 -15.61 -19.03
N ARG A 155 -17.25 -15.26 -18.87
CA ARG A 155 -16.33 -14.85 -19.93
C ARG A 155 -15.02 -15.64 -19.91
N LEU A 156 -14.98 -16.77 -19.20
CA LEU A 156 -13.75 -17.52 -18.94
C LEU A 156 -13.03 -17.88 -20.24
N ASP A 157 -13.77 -18.32 -21.27
CA ASP A 157 -13.20 -18.66 -22.58
C ASP A 157 -12.50 -17.49 -23.29
N GLN A 158 -12.95 -16.25 -23.07
CA GLN A 158 -12.33 -15.07 -23.68
C GLN A 158 -11.10 -14.60 -22.88
N ILE A 159 -11.14 -14.69 -21.55
CA ILE A 159 -10.06 -14.21 -20.69
C ILE A 159 -8.95 -15.25 -20.47
N ARG A 160 -9.19 -16.53 -20.75
CA ARG A 160 -8.26 -17.60 -20.38
C ARG A 160 -6.89 -17.51 -21.05
N TRP A 161 -6.83 -17.07 -22.31
CA TRP A 161 -5.58 -16.98 -23.05
C TRP A 161 -4.70 -15.83 -22.55
N PRO A 162 -5.23 -14.62 -22.34
CA PRO A 162 -4.47 -13.58 -21.65
C PRO A 162 -4.01 -14.01 -20.24
N LEU A 163 -4.86 -14.72 -19.48
CA LEU A 163 -4.54 -15.12 -18.11
C LEU A 163 -3.59 -16.33 -18.00
N ALA A 164 -3.53 -17.18 -19.03
CA ALA A 164 -2.72 -18.39 -19.09
C ALA A 164 -2.24 -18.64 -20.54
N PRO A 165 -1.33 -17.81 -21.08
CA PRO A 165 -1.02 -17.78 -22.51
C PRO A 165 -0.39 -19.06 -23.06
N SER A 166 0.24 -19.88 -22.22
CA SER A 166 0.90 -21.11 -22.66
C SER A 166 -0.07 -22.25 -22.97
N HIS A 167 -1.23 -22.29 -22.31
CA HIS A 167 -2.11 -23.48 -22.35
C HIS A 167 -3.61 -23.18 -22.20
N GLY A 168 -4.01 -21.95 -21.89
CA GLY A 168 -5.40 -21.58 -21.66
C GLY A 168 -6.00 -22.13 -20.36
N GLN A 169 -5.30 -22.99 -19.61
CA GLN A 169 -5.71 -23.40 -18.26
C GLN A 169 -5.51 -22.28 -17.26
N VAL A 170 -6.59 -21.59 -16.86
CA VAL A 170 -6.54 -20.57 -15.82
C VAL A 170 -6.38 -21.24 -14.45
N HIS A 171 -5.35 -20.84 -13.72
CA HIS A 171 -5.07 -21.41 -12.41
C HIS A 171 -6.02 -20.85 -11.34
N LEU A 172 -7.13 -21.56 -11.14
CA LEU A 172 -8.09 -21.38 -10.05
C LEU A 172 -7.88 -22.49 -9.01
N ARG A 173 -7.35 -22.12 -7.85
CA ARG A 173 -7.08 -23.05 -6.77
C ARG A 173 -8.17 -22.93 -5.71
N LEU A 174 -8.73 -24.07 -5.35
CA LEU A 174 -9.75 -24.20 -4.34
C LEU A 174 -9.18 -25.17 -3.31
N PRO A 175 -8.63 -24.69 -2.18
CA PRO A 175 -8.01 -25.54 -1.17
C PRO A 175 -8.98 -26.61 -0.66
N CYS A 176 -8.47 -27.83 -0.47
CA CYS A 176 -9.21 -28.92 0.14
C CYS A 176 -9.75 -28.48 1.52
N PRO A 177 -11.06 -28.64 1.79
CA PRO A 177 -11.65 -28.22 3.07
C PRO A 177 -11.05 -28.91 4.30
N GLU A 178 -10.44 -30.09 4.13
CA GLU A 178 -9.87 -30.86 5.24
C GLU A 178 -8.43 -30.48 5.56
N CYS A 179 -7.57 -30.25 4.56
CA CYS A 179 -6.13 -30.01 4.78
C CYS A 179 -5.58 -28.71 4.20
N GLY A 180 -6.37 -27.94 3.44
CA GLY A 180 -5.96 -26.66 2.89
C GLY A 180 -4.94 -26.72 1.73
N TRP A 181 -4.70 -27.92 1.16
CA TRP A 181 -3.86 -28.09 -0.02
C TRP A 181 -4.67 -27.94 -1.31
N ALA A 182 -4.09 -27.29 -2.32
CA ALA A 182 -4.68 -27.16 -3.65
C ALA A 182 -3.68 -27.51 -4.75
N GLU A 183 -4.14 -28.08 -5.86
CA GLU A 183 -3.30 -28.34 -7.01
C GLU A 183 -2.77 -27.04 -7.62
N LYS A 184 -1.45 -26.87 -7.69
CA LYS A 184 -0.75 -25.62 -8.03
C LYS A 184 -1.17 -25.05 -9.39
N ARG A 185 -1.35 -25.92 -10.38
CA ARG A 185 -1.69 -25.58 -11.77
C ARG A 185 -3.18 -25.71 -12.10
N ALA A 186 -3.98 -26.24 -11.17
CA ALA A 186 -5.42 -26.41 -11.33
C ALA A 186 -5.80 -27.11 -12.66
N GLU A 187 -5.03 -28.12 -13.06
CA GLU A 187 -5.26 -28.93 -14.26
C GLU A 187 -6.46 -29.87 -14.06
N ARG A 188 -6.74 -30.25 -12.81
CA ARG A 188 -7.86 -31.08 -12.38
C ARG A 188 -8.93 -30.31 -11.60
N THR A 189 -8.86 -28.98 -11.58
CA THR A 189 -9.98 -28.14 -11.12
C THR A 189 -10.94 -27.89 -12.27
N GLN A 190 -12.21 -28.27 -12.10
CA GLN A 190 -13.23 -28.17 -13.14
C GLN A 190 -14.41 -27.32 -12.66
N LEU A 191 -14.86 -26.38 -13.50
CA LEU A 191 -16.11 -25.66 -13.30
C LEU A 191 -17.26 -26.59 -13.73
N LEU A 192 -18.08 -27.03 -12.78
CA LEU A 192 -19.23 -27.90 -13.04
C LEU A 192 -20.45 -27.08 -13.46
N ARG A 193 -20.70 -25.98 -12.75
CA ARG A 193 -21.83 -25.09 -12.97
C ARG A 193 -21.47 -23.66 -12.60
N ALA A 194 -21.95 -22.69 -13.38
CA ALA A 194 -21.91 -21.28 -13.01
C ALA A 194 -23.30 -20.65 -13.19
N GLY A 195 -23.67 -19.76 -12.25
CA GLY A 195 -24.90 -18.99 -12.29
C GLY A 195 -24.70 -17.60 -11.68
N SER A 196 -25.79 -16.81 -11.62
CA SER A 196 -25.74 -15.40 -11.18
C SER A 196 -25.31 -15.20 -9.72
N GLY A 197 -25.49 -16.20 -8.85
CA GLY A 197 -25.19 -16.11 -7.41
C GLY A 197 -24.07 -17.05 -6.91
N GLY A 198 -23.50 -17.88 -7.80
CA GLY A 198 -22.48 -18.84 -7.41
C GLY A 198 -22.03 -19.77 -8.52
N ALA A 199 -21.01 -20.57 -8.20
CA ALA A 199 -20.43 -21.57 -9.09
C ALA A 199 -19.97 -22.80 -8.30
N ASP A 200 -20.18 -23.98 -8.87
CA ASP A 200 -19.80 -25.26 -8.31
C ASP A 200 -18.57 -25.79 -9.05
N PHE A 201 -17.61 -26.30 -8.31
CA PHE A 201 -16.35 -26.80 -8.85
C PHE A 201 -16.04 -28.19 -8.30
N ALA A 202 -15.43 -29.04 -9.13
CA ALA A 202 -14.73 -30.24 -8.69
C ALA A 202 -13.23 -29.97 -8.64
N ALA A 203 -12.53 -30.54 -7.65
CA ALA A 203 -11.09 -30.52 -7.53
C ALA A 203 -10.59 -31.80 -6.84
N VAL A 204 -9.26 -32.01 -6.84
CA VAL A 204 -8.64 -33.24 -6.34
C VAL A 204 -7.62 -32.91 -5.26
N CYS A 205 -7.67 -33.61 -4.14
CA CYS A 205 -6.68 -33.57 -3.06
C CYS A 205 -5.85 -34.85 -3.10
N THR A 206 -4.53 -34.75 -2.89
CA THR A 206 -3.66 -35.93 -2.82
C THR A 206 -4.07 -36.88 -1.69
N ASP A 207 -4.49 -36.33 -0.54
CA ASP A 207 -4.76 -37.13 0.66
C ASP A 207 -6.24 -37.49 0.83
N HIS A 208 -7.17 -36.64 0.35
CA HIS A 208 -8.61 -36.77 0.57
C HIS A 208 -9.41 -37.10 -0.71
N GLY A 209 -8.74 -37.27 -1.85
CA GLY A 209 -9.39 -37.62 -3.12
C GLY A 209 -10.17 -36.47 -3.75
N ASP A 210 -11.19 -36.82 -4.53
CA ASP A 210 -12.04 -35.86 -5.24
C ASP A 210 -13.00 -35.15 -4.26
N TYR A 211 -13.18 -33.84 -4.44
CA TYR A 211 -14.12 -33.04 -3.67
C TYR A 211 -14.80 -31.98 -4.53
N GLU A 212 -16.03 -31.64 -4.14
CA GLU A 212 -16.79 -30.54 -4.73
C GLU A 212 -16.88 -29.36 -3.77
N VAL A 213 -16.79 -28.15 -4.31
CA VAL A 213 -16.92 -26.90 -3.55
C VAL A 213 -17.79 -25.90 -4.28
N ALA A 214 -18.66 -25.25 -3.52
CA ALA A 214 -19.46 -24.13 -4.00
C ALA A 214 -18.77 -22.81 -3.65
N VAL A 215 -18.66 -21.90 -4.62
CA VAL A 215 -18.26 -20.51 -4.41
C VAL A 215 -19.48 -19.64 -4.64
N SER A 216 -19.93 -18.92 -3.61
CA SER A 216 -21.04 -17.96 -3.70
C SER A 216 -20.58 -16.53 -3.44
N ALA A 217 -21.37 -15.57 -3.90
CA ALA A 217 -21.20 -14.17 -3.56
C ALA A 217 -21.50 -13.85 -2.09
N ASP A 218 -22.39 -14.64 -1.48
CA ASP A 218 -22.98 -14.33 -0.17
C ASP A 218 -22.31 -15.09 0.99
N THR A 219 -21.46 -16.07 0.69
CA THR A 219 -20.79 -16.91 1.69
C THR A 219 -19.28 -16.83 1.58
N THR A 220 -18.60 -16.72 2.72
CA THR A 220 -17.13 -16.62 2.81
C THR A 220 -16.44 -17.94 3.14
N THR A 221 -17.21 -19.03 3.24
CA THR A 221 -16.72 -20.35 3.71
C THR A 221 -15.67 -20.96 2.79
N THR A 222 -15.75 -20.72 1.48
CA THR A 222 -14.84 -21.32 0.50
C THR A 222 -13.72 -20.37 0.17
N TYR A 223 -12.47 -20.73 0.50
CA TYR A 223 -11.31 -19.92 0.13
C TYR A 223 -11.07 -19.95 -1.38
N LEU A 224 -10.93 -18.77 -1.98
CA LEU A 224 -10.65 -18.63 -3.41
C LEU A 224 -9.18 -18.24 -3.61
N ASP A 225 -8.35 -19.13 -4.16
CA ASP A 225 -6.94 -18.82 -4.49
C ASP A 225 -6.77 -18.59 -6.00
N LEU A 226 -6.77 -17.32 -6.41
CA LEU A 226 -6.50 -16.93 -7.78
C LEU A 226 -4.99 -16.79 -8.03
N ALA A 227 -4.51 -17.36 -9.13
CA ALA A 227 -3.15 -17.10 -9.59
C ALA A 227 -2.91 -15.64 -9.97
N THR A 228 -1.63 -15.29 -10.04
CA THR A 228 -1.12 -13.92 -10.12
C THR A 228 -1.85 -13.01 -11.12
N LEU A 229 -2.00 -13.41 -12.39
CA LEU A 229 -2.67 -12.57 -13.40
C LEU A 229 -4.18 -12.49 -13.16
N TYR A 230 -4.84 -13.61 -12.86
CA TYR A 230 -6.28 -13.64 -12.64
C TYR A 230 -6.68 -12.85 -11.39
N ARG A 231 -5.91 -12.97 -10.31
CA ARG A 231 -6.06 -12.13 -9.11
C ARG A 231 -5.95 -10.65 -9.45
N ASN A 232 -4.99 -10.24 -10.28
CA ASN A 232 -4.84 -8.84 -10.66
C ASN A 232 -6.01 -8.36 -11.51
N LEU A 233 -6.53 -9.18 -12.44
CA LEU A 233 -7.73 -8.84 -13.21
C LEU A 233 -8.91 -8.53 -12.29
N VAL A 234 -9.27 -9.45 -11.38
CA VAL A 234 -10.42 -9.27 -10.47
C VAL A 234 -10.22 -8.06 -9.55
N LYS A 235 -9.04 -7.93 -8.93
CA LYS A 235 -8.72 -6.80 -8.04
C LYS A 235 -8.79 -5.45 -8.75
N GLU A 236 -8.20 -5.36 -9.94
CA GLU A 236 -8.16 -4.10 -10.68
C GLU A 236 -9.52 -3.75 -11.27
N ARG A 237 -10.36 -4.74 -11.61
CA ARG A 237 -11.74 -4.49 -12.03
C ARG A 237 -12.61 -3.97 -10.90
N LEU A 238 -12.46 -4.53 -9.70
CA LEU A 238 -13.10 -3.99 -8.50
C LEU A 238 -12.66 -2.53 -8.27
N ALA A 239 -11.35 -2.27 -8.36
CA ALA A 239 -10.81 -0.93 -8.20
C ALA A 239 -11.29 0.07 -9.27
N ALA A 240 -11.55 -0.39 -10.50
CA ALA A 240 -12.07 0.45 -11.58
C ALA A 240 -13.57 0.79 -11.45
N ARG A 241 -14.33 0.04 -10.64
CA ARG A 241 -15.75 0.31 -10.35
C ARG A 241 -15.95 1.39 -9.29
N ASP A 242 -14.92 1.72 -8.52
CA ASP A 242 -15.00 2.77 -7.51
C ASP A 242 -14.95 4.14 -8.18
N HIS A 243 -16.09 4.84 -8.17
CA HIS A 243 -16.23 6.18 -8.74
C HIS A 243 -15.86 7.29 -7.76
N VAL A 244 -15.73 6.98 -6.46
CA VAL A 244 -15.38 7.93 -5.40
C VAL A 244 -13.87 7.98 -5.22
N THR A 245 -13.22 6.81 -5.20
CA THR A 245 -11.77 6.69 -5.05
C THR A 245 -11.11 6.28 -6.36
N LEU A 246 -10.22 7.14 -6.88
CA LEU A 246 -9.33 6.72 -7.95
C LEU A 246 -8.23 5.82 -7.40
N SER A 247 -8.29 4.53 -7.71
CA SER A 247 -7.22 3.59 -7.38
C SER A 247 -6.09 3.65 -8.42
N VAL A 248 -4.87 3.86 -7.97
CA VAL A 248 -3.64 3.87 -8.78
C VAL A 248 -2.79 2.66 -8.38
N MET A 249 -2.53 1.74 -9.31
CA MET A 249 -1.73 0.54 -9.02
C MET A 249 -0.25 0.88 -9.08
N VAL A 250 0.46 0.75 -7.96
CA VAL A 250 1.92 0.96 -7.89
C VAL A 250 2.61 -0.40 -7.87
N LYS A 251 3.40 -0.68 -8.92
CA LYS A 251 4.03 -1.99 -9.14
C LYS A 251 5.51 -1.82 -9.47
N GLY A 252 6.30 -2.88 -9.24
CA GLY A 252 7.68 -2.94 -9.74
C GLY A 252 7.73 -2.92 -11.26
N GLY A 253 8.82 -2.42 -11.84
CA GLY A 253 9.01 -2.27 -13.28
C GLY A 253 8.79 -3.55 -14.12
N ASP A 254 9.03 -4.72 -13.55
CA ASP A 254 8.80 -6.01 -14.21
C ASP A 254 7.33 -6.28 -14.54
N TRP A 255 6.39 -5.67 -13.80
CA TRP A 255 4.97 -5.82 -14.05
C TRP A 255 4.49 -5.13 -15.32
N ALA A 256 5.27 -4.24 -15.92
CA ALA A 256 4.88 -3.59 -17.17
C ALA A 256 4.54 -4.60 -18.27
N PHE A 257 5.29 -5.70 -18.34
CA PHE A 257 5.05 -6.78 -19.30
C PHE A 257 3.83 -7.62 -18.92
N GLY A 258 3.69 -8.00 -17.63
CA GLY A 258 2.54 -8.77 -17.16
C GLY A 258 1.22 -8.02 -17.28
N CYS A 259 1.22 -6.70 -17.13
CA CYS A 259 0.04 -5.87 -17.29
C CYS A 259 -0.50 -5.83 -18.72
N GLN A 260 0.30 -6.12 -19.75
CA GLN A 260 -0.21 -6.22 -21.13
C GLN A 260 -1.26 -7.34 -21.26
N LEU A 261 -1.00 -8.48 -20.63
CA LEU A 261 -1.94 -9.61 -20.57
C LEU A 261 -3.16 -9.29 -19.70
N VAL A 262 -2.97 -8.58 -18.59
CA VAL A 262 -4.10 -8.11 -17.78
C VAL A 262 -4.98 -7.16 -18.58
N ASP A 263 -4.40 -6.24 -19.35
CA ASP A 263 -5.13 -5.30 -20.20
C ASP A 263 -5.90 -5.99 -21.31
N GLU A 264 -5.31 -7.01 -21.93
CA GLU A 264 -6.01 -7.84 -22.91
C GLU A 264 -7.20 -8.58 -22.27
N ALA A 265 -7.03 -9.15 -21.06
CA ALA A 265 -8.13 -9.75 -20.32
C ALA A 265 -9.23 -8.72 -19.95
N PHE A 266 -8.84 -7.50 -19.58
CA PHE A 266 -9.76 -6.39 -19.32
C PHE A 266 -10.61 -6.07 -20.54
N ALA A 267 -10.00 -6.04 -21.73
CA ALA A 267 -10.69 -5.71 -22.99
C ALA A 267 -11.76 -6.75 -23.37
N GLN A 268 -11.65 -7.98 -22.88
CA GLN A 268 -12.66 -9.04 -23.07
C GLN A 268 -13.85 -8.92 -22.12
N LEU A 269 -13.76 -8.04 -21.11
CA LEU A 269 -14.79 -7.82 -20.10
C LEU A 269 -15.48 -6.46 -20.30
N PRO A 270 -16.80 -6.36 -20.08
CA PRO A 270 -17.53 -5.13 -20.37
C PRO A 270 -17.13 -3.95 -19.46
N GLY A 271 -17.13 -2.76 -20.05
CA GLY A 271 -17.59 -1.55 -19.39
C GLY A 271 -16.62 -0.77 -18.50
N LEU A 272 -15.33 -1.13 -18.39
CA LEU A 272 -14.36 -0.34 -17.60
C LEU A 272 -12.95 -0.40 -18.17
N PRO A 273 -12.26 0.74 -18.37
CA PRO A 273 -10.84 0.74 -18.64
C PRO A 273 -10.07 0.36 -17.35
N PRO A 274 -8.87 -0.26 -17.47
CA PRO A 274 -8.05 -0.57 -16.30
C PRO A 274 -7.70 0.69 -15.50
N PRO A 275 -7.47 0.56 -14.18
CA PRO A 275 -7.01 1.67 -13.35
C PRO A 275 -5.63 2.16 -13.82
N PRO A 276 -5.28 3.43 -13.59
CA PRO A 276 -3.93 3.92 -13.87
C PRO A 276 -2.89 3.10 -13.10
N ARG A 277 -1.74 2.84 -13.74
CA ARG A 277 -0.63 2.09 -13.14
C ARG A 277 0.65 2.92 -13.18
N ILE A 278 1.42 2.88 -12.09
CA ILE A 278 2.76 3.47 -12.02
C ILE A 278 3.75 2.34 -11.78
N PHE A 279 4.71 2.21 -12.69
CA PHE A 279 5.79 1.23 -12.60
C PHE A 279 7.03 1.89 -12.01
N THR A 280 7.46 1.43 -10.84
CA THR A 280 8.61 1.96 -10.11
C THR A 280 9.92 1.40 -10.68
N PRO A 281 11.07 2.04 -10.38
CA PRO A 281 12.37 1.49 -10.72
C PRO A 281 12.55 0.02 -10.35
N MET A 282 13.11 -0.76 -11.28
CA MET A 282 13.54 -2.13 -11.02
C MET A 282 14.98 -2.13 -10.48
N VAL A 283 15.23 -2.95 -9.45
CA VAL A 283 16.57 -3.17 -8.91
C VAL A 283 17.22 -4.33 -9.64
N LEU A 284 18.37 -4.08 -10.27
CA LEU A 284 19.10 -5.03 -11.10
C LEU A 284 20.39 -5.47 -10.41
N THR A 285 20.83 -6.66 -10.77
CA THR A 285 22.20 -7.13 -10.55
C THR A 285 23.14 -6.50 -11.59
N ASP A 286 24.44 -6.74 -11.45
CA ASP A 286 25.48 -6.38 -12.42
C ASP A 286 25.29 -7.04 -13.79
N THR A 287 24.66 -8.22 -13.83
CA THR A 287 24.30 -8.91 -15.08
C THR A 287 23.09 -8.31 -15.80
N GLY A 288 22.40 -7.34 -15.18
CA GLY A 288 21.12 -6.81 -15.67
C GLY A 288 19.90 -7.64 -15.28
N ALA A 289 20.07 -8.79 -14.61
CA ALA A 289 18.95 -9.56 -14.07
C ALA A 289 18.26 -8.83 -12.92
N LYS A 290 16.94 -9.00 -12.76
CA LYS A 290 16.18 -8.48 -11.61
C LYS A 290 16.70 -9.11 -10.31
N LEU A 291 16.90 -8.29 -9.28
CA LEU A 291 17.25 -8.77 -7.94
C LEU A 291 16.15 -9.71 -7.42
N SER A 292 16.52 -10.96 -7.14
CA SER A 292 15.59 -12.01 -6.71
C SER A 292 16.05 -12.68 -5.41
N LYS A 293 15.35 -12.38 -4.30
CA LYS A 293 15.64 -12.99 -3.00
C LYS A 293 15.43 -14.51 -3.01
N SER A 294 14.41 -15.01 -3.71
CA SER A 294 14.07 -16.44 -3.74
C SER A 294 15.16 -17.27 -4.42
N LEU A 295 15.64 -16.84 -5.59
CA LEU A 295 16.69 -17.56 -6.32
C LEU A 295 18.01 -17.60 -5.55
N ILE A 296 18.33 -16.53 -4.82
CA ILE A 296 19.52 -16.49 -3.96
C ILE A 296 19.37 -17.46 -2.78
N ARG A 297 18.21 -17.46 -2.12
CA ARG A 297 17.92 -18.39 -1.01
C ARG A 297 17.91 -19.85 -1.45
N GLU A 298 17.43 -20.13 -2.66
CA GLU A 298 17.43 -21.46 -3.27
C GLU A 298 18.83 -21.91 -3.76
N GLY A 299 19.86 -21.06 -3.64
CA GLY A 299 21.22 -21.35 -4.11
C GLY A 299 21.35 -21.41 -5.63
N LYS A 300 20.33 -21.01 -6.39
CA LYS A 300 20.33 -21.02 -7.86
C LYS A 300 21.15 -19.89 -8.47
N VAL A 301 21.29 -18.78 -7.74
CA VAL A 301 22.06 -17.60 -8.16
C VAL A 301 22.85 -17.07 -6.97
N ALA A 302 24.10 -16.68 -7.18
CA ALA A 302 24.90 -16.04 -6.12
C ALA A 302 24.39 -14.63 -5.81
N PRO A 303 24.58 -14.11 -4.58
CA PRO A 303 24.35 -12.70 -4.29
C PRO A 303 25.14 -11.80 -5.26
N PRO A 304 24.56 -10.67 -5.72
CA PRO A 304 25.28 -9.78 -6.64
C PRO A 304 26.56 -9.26 -6.00
N PRO A 305 27.70 -9.22 -6.72
CA PRO A 305 28.95 -8.71 -6.19
C PRO A 305 28.79 -7.30 -5.59
N GLY A 306 29.24 -7.13 -4.34
CA GLY A 306 29.16 -5.85 -3.62
C GLY A 306 27.76 -5.45 -3.14
N ALA A 307 26.72 -6.28 -3.34
CA ALA A 307 25.42 -6.01 -2.74
C ALA A 307 25.49 -6.15 -1.21
N ARG A 308 25.01 -5.14 -0.50
CA ARG A 308 24.92 -5.17 0.97
C ARG A 308 23.78 -6.08 1.44
N ALA A 309 23.94 -6.69 2.61
CA ALA A 309 22.95 -7.62 3.16
C ALA A 309 21.54 -7.00 3.27
N TRP A 310 21.45 -5.73 3.69
CA TRP A 310 20.18 -5.00 3.80
C TRP A 310 19.43 -4.83 2.48
N MET A 311 20.11 -4.96 1.32
CA MET A 311 19.46 -4.90 0.02
C MET A 311 18.63 -6.14 -0.28
N LEU A 312 18.98 -7.28 0.35
CA LEU A 312 18.29 -8.57 0.21
C LEU A 312 17.31 -8.82 1.36
N ASP A 313 17.59 -8.25 2.53
CA ASP A 313 16.78 -8.40 3.72
C ASP A 313 16.83 -7.12 4.57
N VAL A 314 15.72 -6.39 4.64
CA VAL A 314 15.64 -5.14 5.41
C VAL A 314 16.09 -5.28 6.87
N THR A 315 15.95 -6.47 7.48
CA THR A 315 16.34 -6.70 8.87
C THR A 315 17.85 -6.65 9.10
N ALA A 316 18.65 -6.68 8.03
CA ALA A 316 20.10 -6.54 8.09
C ALA A 316 20.57 -5.07 7.99
N TRP A 317 19.66 -4.10 8.05
CA TRP A 317 20.02 -2.68 8.19
C TRP A 317 20.67 -2.43 9.56
N GLU A 318 21.80 -1.72 9.59
CA GLU A 318 22.58 -1.52 10.82
C GLU A 318 21.93 -0.53 11.81
N GLY A 319 21.03 0.33 11.32
CA GLY A 319 20.29 1.28 12.14
C GLY A 319 18.90 0.76 12.54
N ASP A 320 18.09 1.63 13.13
CA ASP A 320 16.67 1.36 13.39
C ASP A 320 15.80 1.49 12.12
N THR A 321 14.52 1.11 12.25
CA THR A 321 13.54 1.21 11.15
C THR A 321 13.40 2.64 10.63
N ASP A 322 13.44 3.63 11.51
CA ASP A 322 13.27 5.04 11.14
C ASP A 322 14.42 5.54 10.28
N SER A 323 15.66 5.24 10.65
CA SER A 323 16.85 5.58 9.87
C SER A 323 16.87 4.90 8.50
N TYR A 324 16.34 3.67 8.40
CA TYR A 324 16.17 2.98 7.11
C TYR A 324 15.13 3.70 6.24
N VAL A 325 13.97 4.04 6.81
CA VAL A 325 12.92 4.75 6.10
C VAL A 325 13.38 6.13 5.67
N ASP A 326 14.13 6.87 6.48
CA ASP A 326 14.68 8.17 6.11
C ASP A 326 15.65 8.06 4.93
N ALA A 327 16.47 7.00 4.91
CA ALA A 327 17.36 6.73 3.79
C ALA A 327 16.58 6.39 2.51
N LEU A 328 15.51 5.59 2.61
CA LEU A 328 14.62 5.29 1.48
C LEU A 328 13.84 6.50 0.99
N VAL A 329 13.26 7.29 1.89
CA VAL A 329 12.53 8.52 1.56
C VAL A 329 13.46 9.47 0.81
N TRP A 330 14.70 9.64 1.28
CA TRP A 330 15.70 10.44 0.59
C TRP A 330 16.01 9.88 -0.80
N LEU A 331 16.31 8.59 -0.91
CA LEU A 331 16.66 7.92 -2.17
C LEU A 331 15.53 8.03 -3.20
N VAL A 332 14.31 7.69 -2.81
CA VAL A 332 13.15 7.69 -3.71
C VAL A 332 12.70 9.12 -4.02
N SER A 333 12.88 10.08 -3.11
CA SER A 333 12.66 11.49 -3.43
C SER A 333 13.63 11.99 -4.50
N LYS A 334 14.90 11.55 -4.47
CA LYS A 334 15.87 11.85 -5.55
C LYS A 334 15.43 11.23 -6.88
N MET A 335 14.88 10.01 -6.85
CA MET A 335 14.33 9.39 -8.06
C MET A 335 13.09 10.12 -8.58
N LEU A 336 12.19 10.56 -7.72
CA LEU A 336 10.96 11.25 -8.14
C LEU A 336 11.18 12.69 -8.63
N ALA A 337 12.34 13.29 -8.32
CA ALA A 337 12.66 14.67 -8.66
C ALA A 337 12.67 14.94 -10.18
N ASP A 338 12.97 13.94 -11.00
CA ASP A 338 12.89 14.01 -12.46
C ASP A 338 12.31 12.68 -13.00
N PRO A 339 11.31 12.70 -13.90
CA PRO A 339 10.79 11.49 -14.55
C PRO A 339 11.87 10.59 -15.18
N LYS A 340 13.00 11.13 -15.64
CA LYS A 340 14.15 10.36 -16.16
C LYS A 340 14.77 9.46 -15.11
N HIS A 341 14.80 9.92 -13.86
CA HIS A 341 15.33 9.16 -12.74
C HIS A 341 14.32 8.12 -12.25
N PHE A 342 13.03 8.44 -12.24
CA PHE A 342 12.02 7.51 -11.74
C PHE A 342 11.66 6.40 -12.73
N TYR A 343 11.55 6.70 -14.02
CA TYR A 343 11.16 5.72 -15.03
C TYR A 343 12.39 5.08 -15.71
N ARG A 344 13.25 4.46 -14.88
CA ARG A 344 14.39 3.64 -15.30
C ARG A 344 14.73 2.58 -14.26
N SER A 345 15.63 1.65 -14.59
CA SER A 345 16.15 0.65 -13.66
C SER A 345 17.50 1.08 -13.06
N TYR A 346 17.84 0.56 -11.88
CA TYR A 346 19.09 0.83 -11.17
C TYR A 346 19.75 -0.48 -10.78
N THR A 347 21.07 -0.58 -10.93
CA THR A 347 21.82 -1.71 -10.38
C THR A 347 22.00 -1.57 -8.87
N THR A 348 22.21 -2.67 -8.15
CA THR A 348 22.55 -2.66 -6.72
C THR A 348 23.77 -1.79 -6.44
N ALA A 349 24.80 -1.85 -7.31
CA ALA A 349 26.00 -1.03 -7.20
C ALA A 349 25.71 0.48 -7.36
N GLU A 350 24.82 0.86 -8.28
CA GLU A 350 24.42 2.26 -8.44
C GLU A 350 23.63 2.76 -7.23
N LEU A 351 22.70 1.95 -6.72
CA LEU A 351 21.96 2.29 -5.50
C LEU A 351 22.88 2.40 -4.28
N ASP A 352 23.89 1.55 -4.16
CA ASP A 352 24.89 1.64 -3.09
C ASP A 352 25.65 2.95 -3.15
N LYS A 353 26.15 3.33 -4.34
CA LYS A 353 26.84 4.61 -4.56
C LYS A 353 25.96 5.80 -4.18
N ILE A 354 24.68 5.79 -4.59
CA ILE A 354 23.73 6.85 -4.25
C ILE A 354 23.51 6.91 -2.74
N MET A 355 23.30 5.77 -2.09
CA MET A 355 23.04 5.67 -0.65
C MET A 355 24.24 6.10 0.20
N ILE A 356 25.47 5.76 -0.20
CA ILE A 356 26.71 6.22 0.49
C ILE A 356 26.87 7.74 0.35
N ALA A 357 26.49 8.30 -0.80
CA ALA A 357 26.56 9.74 -1.05
C ALA A 357 25.42 10.53 -0.39
N ARG A 358 24.53 9.86 0.38
CA ARG A 358 23.52 10.52 1.21
C ARG A 358 24.23 11.42 2.21
N PRO A 359 23.89 12.72 2.30
CA PRO A 359 24.42 13.58 3.36
C PRO A 359 24.13 12.93 4.71
N ALA A 360 25.07 13.03 5.66
CA ALA A 360 24.75 12.74 7.05
C ALA A 360 23.52 13.57 7.39
N SER A 361 22.39 12.91 7.67
CA SER A 361 21.19 13.61 8.06
C SER A 361 21.51 14.36 9.34
N SER A 362 21.38 15.69 9.33
CA SER A 362 21.10 16.37 10.60
C SER A 362 19.89 15.64 11.18
N PRO A 363 19.90 15.24 12.47
CA PRO A 363 18.76 14.60 13.11
C PRO A 363 17.62 15.63 13.19
N GLY A 364 16.94 15.82 12.06
CA GLY A 364 15.71 16.57 11.98
C GLY A 364 14.67 15.74 12.70
N VAL A 365 14.05 16.33 13.70
CA VAL A 365 12.98 15.70 14.44
C VAL A 365 11.88 15.26 13.45
N ARG A 366 11.59 13.95 13.41
CA ARG A 366 10.54 13.38 12.55
C ARG A 366 9.21 13.92 13.02
N ALA A 367 8.57 14.72 12.17
CA ALA A 367 7.36 15.44 12.53
C ALA A 367 6.28 15.26 11.47
N ARG A 368 5.07 14.88 11.91
CA ARG A 368 3.89 14.80 11.08
C ARG A 368 3.50 16.19 10.61
N GLU A 369 3.33 16.37 9.31
CA GLU A 369 2.93 17.66 8.75
C GLU A 369 1.41 17.85 8.85
N MET A 370 0.96 18.96 9.43
CA MET A 370 -0.45 19.30 9.54
C MET A 370 -0.70 20.74 9.11
N ASN A 371 -1.66 20.95 8.20
CA ASN A 371 -2.04 22.30 7.80
C ASN A 371 -2.93 22.96 8.86
N LEU A 372 -2.68 24.25 9.10
CA LEU A 372 -3.51 25.13 9.93
C LEU A 372 -3.95 26.36 9.14
N TYR A 373 -5.15 26.85 9.45
CA TYR A 373 -5.52 28.21 9.05
C TYR A 373 -4.64 29.21 9.78
N ARG A 374 -4.23 30.30 9.10
CA ARG A 374 -3.35 31.36 9.64
C ARG A 374 -3.69 31.76 11.07
N ARG A 375 -4.97 32.07 11.35
CA ARG A 375 -5.45 32.47 12.69
C ARG A 375 -5.13 31.48 13.82
N TYR A 376 -5.03 30.18 13.51
CA TYR A 376 -4.71 29.14 14.50
C TYR A 376 -3.22 28.83 14.50
N PHE A 377 -2.57 28.91 13.33
CA PHE A 377 -1.13 28.77 13.21
C PHE A 377 -0.41 29.81 14.07
N ASP A 378 -0.83 31.08 14.00
CA ASP A 378 -0.20 32.17 14.75
C ASP A 378 -0.29 31.92 16.27
N LEU A 379 -1.41 31.36 16.76
CA LEU A 379 -1.56 30.99 18.18
C LEU A 379 -0.60 29.87 18.62
N VAL A 380 -0.34 28.91 17.73
CA VAL A 380 0.63 27.83 18.01
C VAL A 380 2.06 28.38 17.95
N ALA A 381 2.36 29.22 16.95
CA ALA A 381 3.67 29.85 16.78
C ALA A 381 4.02 30.80 17.93
N ASP A 382 3.02 31.46 18.53
CA ASP A 382 3.17 32.28 19.74
C ASP A 382 3.23 31.43 21.04
N GLY A 383 2.99 30.13 20.97
CA GLY A 383 2.90 29.23 22.14
C GLY A 383 1.66 29.43 23.01
N ARG A 384 0.67 30.23 22.57
CA ARG A 384 -0.57 30.52 23.32
C ARG A 384 -1.63 29.41 23.20
N LYS A 385 -1.62 28.66 22.09
CA LYS A 385 -2.49 27.50 21.88
C LYS A 385 -1.72 26.22 22.21
N THR A 386 -2.17 25.54 23.27
CA THR A 386 -1.53 24.32 23.80
C THR A 386 -2.31 23.06 23.49
N ILE A 387 -3.56 23.16 23.01
CA ILE A 387 -4.36 22.01 22.60
C ILE A 387 -4.78 22.17 21.14
N GLU A 388 -4.34 21.26 20.27
CA GLU A 388 -4.83 21.13 18.91
C GLU A 388 -6.01 20.16 18.85
N VAL A 389 -7.09 20.57 18.16
CA VAL A 389 -8.31 19.77 18.03
C VAL A 389 -8.36 19.16 16.65
N ARG A 390 -8.51 17.84 16.59
CA ARG A 390 -8.73 17.08 15.36
C ARG A 390 -9.83 16.06 15.58
N VAL A 391 -10.39 15.53 14.49
CA VAL A 391 -11.19 14.30 14.58
C VAL A 391 -10.26 13.09 14.48
N GLN A 392 -10.70 11.93 14.95
CA GLN A 392 -9.96 10.67 14.94
C GLN A 392 -9.89 10.05 13.53
N TYR A 393 -9.36 10.83 12.59
CA TYR A 393 -8.96 10.31 11.29
C TYR A 393 -8.00 9.13 11.47
N PRO A 394 -8.00 8.15 10.55
CA PRO A 394 -7.09 7.02 10.59
C PRO A 394 -5.63 7.41 10.85
N ASN A 395 -5.10 8.47 10.23
CA ASN A 395 -3.71 8.92 10.44
C ASN A 395 -3.42 9.33 11.87
N LEU A 396 -4.38 9.87 12.58
CA LEU A 396 -4.17 10.40 13.92
C LEU A 396 -4.43 9.36 15.00
N ARG A 397 -4.88 8.16 14.64
CA ARG A 397 -5.16 7.09 15.63
C ARG A 397 -3.92 6.64 16.37
N ASN A 398 -2.76 6.65 15.73
CA ASN A 398 -1.50 6.18 16.31
C ASN A 398 -0.64 7.32 16.90
N LEU A 399 -1.14 8.56 16.88
CA LEU A 399 -0.44 9.69 17.46
C LEU A 399 -0.30 9.47 18.98
N LYS A 400 0.93 9.60 19.48
CA LYS A 400 1.27 9.34 20.88
C LYS A 400 2.15 10.43 21.47
N THR A 401 2.23 10.44 22.79
CA THR A 401 3.13 11.32 23.54
C THR A 401 4.58 11.11 23.09
N GLY A 402 5.29 12.21 22.87
CA GLY A 402 6.66 12.23 22.34
C GLY A 402 6.75 12.38 20.82
N ASP A 403 5.65 12.14 20.07
CA ASP A 403 5.61 12.43 18.65
C ASP A 403 5.76 13.93 18.38
N HIS A 404 6.15 14.29 17.17
CA HIS A 404 6.26 15.68 16.76
C HIS A 404 5.28 16.01 15.65
N ILE A 405 4.75 17.23 15.70
CA ILE A 405 3.85 17.77 14.69
C ILE A 405 4.46 19.05 14.15
N ARG A 406 4.66 19.11 12.84
CA ARG A 406 5.03 20.32 12.13
C ARG A 406 3.76 20.94 11.56
N PHE A 407 3.27 21.98 12.21
CA PHE A 407 2.17 22.76 11.67
C PHE A 407 2.68 23.63 10.53
N VAL A 408 1.93 23.71 9.44
CA VAL A 408 2.29 24.48 8.24
C VAL A 408 1.17 25.42 7.88
N CYS A 409 1.53 26.67 7.55
CA CYS A 409 0.64 27.68 7.00
C CYS A 409 1.35 28.44 5.87
N GLY A 410 1.14 28.02 4.63
CA GLY A 410 1.80 28.62 3.47
C GLY A 410 3.29 28.31 3.43
N ARG A 411 4.14 29.30 3.73
CA ARG A 411 5.60 29.14 3.81
C ARG A 411 6.13 29.05 5.23
N ASP A 412 5.27 29.26 6.22
CA ASP A 412 5.64 29.28 7.63
C ASP A 412 5.36 27.91 8.24
N ASP A 413 6.22 27.48 9.17
CA ASP A 413 6.04 26.25 9.92
C ASP A 413 6.39 26.41 11.41
N ALA A 414 5.74 25.61 12.25
CA ALA A 414 5.95 25.57 13.69
C ALA A 414 6.09 24.11 14.11
N LEU A 415 7.25 23.75 14.68
CA LEU A 415 7.50 22.41 15.19
C LEU A 415 7.02 22.31 16.64
N THR A 416 6.24 21.27 16.93
CA THR A 416 5.69 21.02 18.25
C THR A 416 5.95 19.58 18.67
N ARG A 417 5.96 19.32 19.97
CA ARG A 417 6.01 17.99 20.58
C ARG A 417 4.67 17.67 21.22
N VAL A 418 4.17 16.46 21.00
CA VAL A 418 2.94 15.95 21.61
C VAL A 418 3.24 15.57 23.07
N LYS A 419 2.56 16.23 24.00
CA LYS A 419 2.64 15.95 25.44
C LYS A 419 1.59 14.94 25.90
N ARG A 420 0.43 14.95 25.25
CA ARG A 420 -0.70 14.08 25.59
C ARG A 420 -1.67 14.01 24.42
N VAL A 421 -2.33 12.87 24.26
CA VAL A 421 -3.44 12.68 23.33
C VAL A 421 -4.64 12.16 24.11
N SER A 422 -5.71 12.94 24.16
CA SER A 422 -7.00 12.57 24.76
C SER A 422 -8.08 12.36 23.71
N ARG A 423 -9.02 11.47 24.01
CA ARG A 423 -10.10 11.05 23.11
C ARG A 423 -11.45 11.38 23.74
N TYR A 424 -12.36 11.92 22.92
CA TYR A 424 -13.70 12.31 23.34
C TYR A 424 -14.73 11.87 22.30
N ALA A 425 -15.98 11.71 22.72
CA ALA A 425 -17.08 11.34 21.82
C ALA A 425 -17.62 12.56 21.04
N SER A 426 -17.51 13.78 21.60
CA SER A 426 -17.98 15.01 20.96
C SER A 426 -17.07 16.22 21.22
N PHE A 427 -17.27 17.30 20.45
CA PHE A 427 -16.54 18.55 20.67
C PHE A 427 -16.97 19.27 21.95
N GLU A 428 -18.23 19.13 22.39
CA GLU A 428 -18.68 19.66 23.67
C GLU A 428 -17.94 19.01 24.83
N GLU A 429 -17.91 17.67 24.86
CA GLU A 429 -17.23 16.91 25.92
C GLU A 429 -15.76 17.30 26.00
N MET A 430 -15.10 17.42 24.84
CA MET A 430 -13.72 17.88 24.76
C MET A 430 -13.53 19.30 25.30
N LEU A 431 -14.36 20.27 24.88
CA LEU A 431 -14.23 21.66 25.35
C LEU A 431 -14.51 21.79 26.86
N ASP A 432 -15.43 20.99 27.39
CA ASP A 432 -15.78 20.99 28.82
C ASP A 432 -14.65 20.39 29.67
N ALA A 433 -13.99 19.34 29.17
CA ALA A 433 -12.90 18.67 29.87
C ALA A 433 -11.55 19.41 29.76
N GLU A 434 -11.20 19.86 28.54
CA GLU A 434 -9.89 20.47 28.26
C GLU A 434 -9.86 21.98 28.56
N GLY A 435 -11.02 22.61 28.61
CA GLY A 435 -11.18 24.05 28.80
C GLY A 435 -10.99 24.86 27.51
N PRO A 436 -11.94 25.71 27.11
CA PRO A 436 -11.91 26.45 25.84
C PRO A 436 -10.69 27.37 25.70
N ALA A 437 -10.17 27.91 26.82
CA ALA A 437 -9.00 28.79 26.79
C ALA A 437 -7.71 28.08 26.33
N ASN A 438 -7.58 26.77 26.58
CA ASN A 438 -6.43 25.98 26.14
C ASN A 438 -6.51 25.60 24.65
N VAL A 439 -7.73 25.54 24.11
CA VAL A 439 -8.00 25.24 22.70
C VAL A 439 -7.86 26.48 21.81
N ASN A 440 -8.47 27.60 22.22
CA ASN A 440 -8.30 28.89 21.56
C ASN A 440 -8.52 30.01 22.59
N PRO A 441 -7.45 30.66 23.08
CA PRO A 441 -7.57 31.69 24.11
C PRO A 441 -8.34 32.93 23.64
N ASP A 442 -8.45 33.15 22.33
CA ASP A 442 -9.01 34.37 21.74
C ASP A 442 -10.50 34.23 21.35
N SER A 443 -11.17 33.14 21.74
CA SER A 443 -12.58 32.90 21.38
C SER A 443 -13.39 32.24 22.50
N PRO A 444 -14.65 32.64 22.75
CA PRO A 444 -15.50 31.99 23.74
C PRO A 444 -15.96 30.59 23.29
N ARG A 445 -16.28 29.72 24.26
CA ARG A 445 -16.66 28.31 24.06
C ARG A 445 -17.64 28.09 22.90
N GLU A 446 -18.79 28.79 22.92
CA GLU A 446 -19.84 28.62 21.90
C GLU A 446 -19.37 28.95 20.50
N GLN A 447 -18.56 30.00 20.37
CA GLN A 447 -18.01 30.41 19.07
C GLN A 447 -16.93 29.43 18.60
N GLN A 448 -16.13 28.86 19.51
CA GLN A 448 -15.19 27.79 19.17
C GLN A 448 -15.92 26.55 18.68
N LEU A 449 -16.94 26.09 19.39
CA LEU A 449 -17.75 24.93 19.01
C LEU A 449 -18.35 25.12 17.61
N ALA A 450 -18.96 26.28 17.34
CA ALA A 450 -19.49 26.61 16.02
C ALA A 450 -18.40 26.64 14.94
N ASN A 451 -17.24 27.22 15.21
CA ASN A 451 -16.12 27.26 14.29
C ASN A 451 -15.56 25.87 13.98
N ILE A 452 -15.42 25.01 15.00
CA ILE A 452 -14.92 23.64 14.85
C ILE A 452 -15.92 22.83 14.03
N ARG A 453 -17.23 22.91 14.32
CA ARG A 453 -18.26 22.20 13.54
C ARG A 453 -18.40 22.66 12.11
N ARG A 454 -18.04 23.93 11.82
CA ARG A 454 -17.94 24.42 10.45
C ARG A 454 -16.81 23.74 9.65
N ILE A 455 -15.75 23.30 10.33
CA ILE A 455 -14.63 22.55 9.73
C ILE A 455 -14.95 21.04 9.72
N TYR A 456 -15.51 20.54 10.82
CA TYR A 456 -15.84 19.15 11.07
C TYR A 456 -17.34 18.99 11.30
N GLY A 457 -18.09 18.73 10.23
CA GLY A 457 -19.52 18.43 10.34
C GLY A 457 -19.81 17.13 11.13
N PRO A 458 -21.09 16.82 11.39
CA PRO A 458 -21.49 15.71 12.27
C PRO A 458 -20.87 14.36 11.90
N GLU A 459 -20.75 14.05 10.60
CA GLU A 459 -20.14 12.80 10.13
C GLU A 459 -18.66 12.67 10.51
N LYS A 460 -17.93 13.79 10.55
CA LYS A 460 -16.52 13.80 10.96
C LYS A 460 -16.38 13.75 12.48
N GLU A 461 -17.28 14.42 13.20
CA GLU A 461 -17.36 14.33 14.66
C GLU A 461 -17.65 12.90 15.12
N ALA A 462 -18.49 12.16 14.38
CA ALA A 462 -18.80 10.75 14.62
C ALA A 462 -17.59 9.80 14.52
N LEU A 463 -16.48 10.23 13.92
CA LEU A 463 -15.22 9.47 13.97
C LEU A 463 -14.61 9.45 15.38
N GLY A 464 -15.04 10.36 16.26
CA GLY A 464 -14.45 10.68 17.54
C GLY A 464 -13.57 11.93 17.47
N VAL A 465 -13.35 12.56 18.62
CA VAL A 465 -12.56 13.80 18.75
C VAL A 465 -11.22 13.50 19.42
N LEU A 466 -10.18 14.21 18.99
CA LEU A 466 -8.83 14.23 19.57
C LEU A 466 -8.53 15.62 20.12
N ALA A 467 -8.12 15.66 21.39
CA ALA A 467 -7.41 16.78 21.97
C ALA A 467 -5.94 16.42 22.07
N ILE A 468 -5.10 17.12 21.32
CA ILE A 468 -3.67 16.89 21.24
C ILE A 468 -2.98 18.01 22.02
N GLU A 469 -2.51 17.72 23.22
CA GLU A 469 -1.71 18.66 23.98
C GLU A 469 -0.33 18.76 23.34
N ILE A 470 0.04 19.97 22.94
CA ILE A 470 1.25 20.29 22.19
C ILE A 470 2.12 21.29 22.95
N GLU A 471 3.42 21.15 22.76
CA GLU A 471 4.44 22.08 23.24
C GLU A 471 5.24 22.59 22.04
N LEU A 472 5.28 23.92 21.86
CA LEU A 472 6.07 24.54 20.82
C LEU A 472 7.56 24.29 21.09
N LEU A 473 8.25 23.72 20.12
CA LEU A 473 9.71 23.60 20.12
C LEU A 473 10.26 24.84 19.42
N GLN A 474 10.98 25.68 20.16
CA GLN A 474 11.70 26.79 19.53
C GLN A 474 12.74 26.24 18.54
N PRO A 475 13.00 26.95 17.43
CA PRO A 475 14.09 26.56 16.54
C PRO A 475 15.38 26.50 17.36
N ALA A 476 16.16 25.44 17.17
CA ALA A 476 17.48 25.34 17.77
C ALA A 476 18.25 26.62 17.39
N THR A 477 18.57 27.44 18.39
CA THR A 477 19.43 28.61 18.22
C THR A 477 20.71 28.13 17.53
N ALA A 478 20.91 28.58 16.28
CA ALA A 478 22.12 28.34 15.51
C ALA A 478 23.29 29.14 16.09
#